data_AF-A0AA37I1G1-F1
#
_entry.id   AF-A0AA37I1G1-F1
#
_cell.length_a   1.000
_cell.length_b   1.000
_cell.length_c   1.000
_cell.angle_alpha   90.00
_cell.angle_beta   90.00
_cell.angle_gamma   90.00
#
_symmetry.space_group_name_H-M   'P 1'
#
loop_
_entity.id
_entity.type
_entity.pdbx_description
1 polymer ?
#
loop_
_entity_poly.entity_id
_entity_poly.type
_entity_poly.pdbx_seq_one_letter_code
_entity_poly.pdbx_strand_id
1 'polypeptide(L)'
;MKQIVIEIEDEAYEPFMGMLRLCPAAKVVGTNSFAETRDVIDRCFAEAIRELQADKKVYKRPSDLAYIMIGVNDGAINGVDYYLTPDDFTGYLLQVGINQLPKRSTIYNKVNDTVGKFPDWSFVHDVKPKEKIRRKNLFLRFSSAFGRAKRQKLDGFLDK
;
A
#
# COMPACT_ATOMS: atom_id res chain seq x y z
N MET A 1 -5.42 25.46 -21.19
CA MET A 1 -4.61 24.27 -21.48
C MET A 1 -5.55 23.08 -21.54
N LYS A 2 -5.45 22.21 -22.56
CA LYS A 2 -6.26 20.99 -22.65
C LYS A 2 -5.32 19.80 -22.48
N GLN A 3 -5.68 18.85 -21.65
CA GLN A 3 -4.91 17.63 -21.38
C GLN A 3 -5.70 16.42 -21.86
N ILE A 4 -5.01 15.46 -22.46
CA ILE A 4 -5.57 14.19 -22.94
C ILE A 4 -4.71 13.08 -22.33
N VAL A 5 -5.35 12.06 -21.76
CA VAL A 5 -4.68 10.85 -21.26
C VAL A 5 -4.77 9.80 -22.36
N ILE A 6 -3.64 9.20 -22.71
CA ILE A 6 -3.53 8.22 -23.79
C ILE A 6 -2.83 6.99 -23.21
N GLU A 7 -3.49 5.85 -23.32
CA GLU A 7 -2.92 4.54 -22.99
C GLU A 7 -2.24 3.99 -24.25
N ILE A 8 -0.98 3.58 -24.12
CA ILE A 8 -0.13 3.16 -25.24
C ILE A 8 0.57 1.88 -24.83
N GLU A 9 0.38 0.83 -25.61
CA GLU A 9 1.13 -0.43 -25.46
C GLU A 9 2.62 -0.21 -25.75
N ASP A 10 3.50 -1.00 -25.12
CA ASP A 10 4.95 -0.81 -25.20
C ASP A 10 5.48 -0.79 -26.65
N GLU A 11 4.92 -1.62 -27.55
CA GLU A 11 5.37 -1.66 -28.95
C GLU A 11 5.00 -0.38 -29.74
N ALA A 12 3.97 0.34 -29.30
CA ALA A 12 3.50 1.57 -29.92
C ALA A 12 4.11 2.83 -29.31
N TYR A 13 4.82 2.72 -28.17
CA TYR A 13 5.37 3.86 -27.44
C TYR A 13 6.35 4.69 -28.28
N GLU A 14 7.42 4.09 -28.81
CA GLU A 14 8.42 4.80 -29.61
C GLU A 14 7.84 5.39 -30.91
N PRO A 15 7.03 4.65 -31.70
CA PRO A 15 6.31 5.22 -32.83
C PRO A 15 5.45 6.44 -32.45
N PHE A 16 4.73 6.36 -31.34
CA PHE A 16 3.88 7.45 -30.86
C PHE A 16 4.70 8.67 -30.42
N MET A 17 5.80 8.46 -29.70
CA MET A 17 6.71 9.53 -29.30
C MET A 17 7.35 10.20 -30.52
N GLY A 18 7.65 9.44 -31.58
CA GLY A 18 8.08 9.97 -32.87
C GLY A 18 7.04 10.90 -33.50
N MET A 19 5.77 10.53 -33.48
CA MET A 19 4.68 11.39 -33.98
C MET A 19 4.51 12.66 -33.15
N LEU A 20 4.59 12.57 -31.81
CA LEU A 20 4.48 13.72 -30.93
C LEU A 20 5.57 14.77 -31.19
N ARG A 21 6.79 14.34 -31.54
CA ARG A 21 7.90 15.25 -31.89
C ARG A 21 7.59 16.12 -33.13
N LEU A 22 6.66 15.70 -33.98
CA LEU A 22 6.21 16.48 -35.14
C LEU A 22 5.20 17.59 -34.78
N CYS A 23 4.70 17.60 -33.54
CA CYS A 23 3.72 18.57 -33.04
C CYS A 23 4.38 19.51 -32.02
N PRO A 24 5.02 20.63 -32.44
CA PRO A 24 5.79 21.50 -31.54
C PRO A 24 4.97 22.19 -30.44
N ALA A 25 3.64 22.24 -30.58
CA ALA A 25 2.73 22.75 -29.55
C ALA A 25 2.27 21.68 -28.55
N ALA A 26 2.57 20.41 -28.79
CA ALA A 26 2.29 19.31 -27.88
C ALA A 26 3.52 19.06 -26.99
N LYS A 27 3.30 18.96 -25.68
CA LYS A 27 4.33 18.61 -24.70
C LYS A 27 3.88 17.38 -23.93
N VAL A 28 4.81 16.45 -23.71
CA VAL A 28 4.58 15.35 -22.78
C VAL A 28 4.69 15.93 -21.37
N VAL A 29 3.56 15.99 -20.70
CA VAL A 29 3.45 16.51 -19.32
C VAL A 29 3.72 15.43 -18.26
N GLY A 30 3.64 14.16 -18.64
CA GLY A 30 4.01 13.03 -17.78
C GLY A 30 4.03 11.73 -18.56
N THR A 31 4.93 10.84 -18.15
CA THR A 31 4.95 9.42 -18.54
C THR A 31 4.78 8.64 -17.24
N ASN A 32 3.83 7.73 -17.16
CA ASN A 32 3.71 6.84 -16.01
C ASN A 32 4.31 5.50 -16.38
N SER A 33 5.55 5.25 -15.96
CA SER A 33 6.08 3.89 -15.98
C SER A 33 5.47 3.07 -14.83
N PHE A 34 5.31 1.77 -15.05
CA PHE A 34 4.87 0.84 -14.01
C PHE A 34 5.81 0.87 -12.77
N ALA A 35 7.11 1.12 -13.02
CA ALA A 35 8.13 1.30 -11.99
C ALA A 35 7.91 2.57 -11.14
N GLU A 36 7.55 3.69 -11.76
CA GLU A 36 7.18 4.92 -11.03
C GLU A 36 5.91 4.73 -10.19
N THR A 37 4.95 3.96 -10.70
CA THR A 37 3.73 3.63 -9.93
C THR A 37 4.07 2.80 -8.69
N ARG A 38 4.97 1.81 -8.83
CA ARG A 38 5.39 0.96 -7.70
C ARG A 38 6.20 1.73 -6.67
N ASP A 39 7.13 2.59 -7.07
CA ASP A 39 7.87 3.45 -6.15
C ASP A 39 6.95 4.40 -5.36
N VAL A 40 5.91 4.94 -6.00
CA VAL A 40 4.90 5.75 -5.29
C VAL A 40 4.14 4.91 -4.26
N ILE A 41 3.73 3.69 -4.61
CA ILE A 41 3.06 2.76 -3.68
C ILE A 41 3.96 2.43 -2.50
N ASP A 42 5.22 2.07 -2.75
CA ASP A 42 6.21 1.71 -1.72
C ASP A 42 6.41 2.87 -0.73
N ARG A 43 6.57 4.10 -1.23
CA ARG A 43 6.69 5.30 -0.40
C ARG A 43 5.43 5.56 0.42
N CYS A 44 4.24 5.46 -0.18
CA CYS A 44 2.97 5.63 0.52
C CYS A 44 2.78 4.57 1.60
N PHE A 45 3.20 3.33 1.33
CA PHE A 45 3.13 2.23 2.28
C PHE A 45 4.06 2.51 3.48
N ALA A 46 5.32 2.86 3.21
CA ALA A 46 6.28 3.21 4.26
C ALA A 46 5.80 4.37 5.14
N GLU A 47 5.27 5.42 4.52
CA GLU A 47 4.72 6.59 5.23
C GLU A 47 3.55 6.21 6.14
N ALA A 48 2.61 5.41 5.63
CA ALA A 48 1.46 4.93 6.40
C ALA A 48 1.88 4.04 7.59
N ILE A 49 2.91 3.20 7.42
CA ILE A 49 3.47 2.40 8.53
C ILE A 49 4.11 3.30 9.58
N ARG A 50 4.90 4.30 9.18
CA ARG A 50 5.56 5.23 10.13
C ARG A 50 4.53 6.04 10.91
N GLU A 51 3.47 6.52 10.25
CA GLU A 51 2.37 7.21 10.91
C GLU A 51 1.69 6.29 11.94
N LEU A 52 1.38 5.05 11.53
CA LEU A 52 0.78 4.06 12.43
C LEU A 52 1.70 3.77 13.64
N GLN A 53 3.01 3.63 13.41
CA GLN A 53 3.99 3.37 14.47
C GLN A 53 4.13 4.53 15.46
N ALA A 54 3.82 5.76 15.04
CA ALA A 54 3.75 6.93 15.91
C ALA A 54 2.49 6.91 16.81
N ASP A 55 1.38 6.34 16.34
CA ASP A 55 0.15 6.17 17.14
C ASP A 55 0.28 5.01 18.15
N LYS A 56 0.86 5.31 19.31
CA LYS A 56 1.05 4.34 20.42
C LYS A 56 -0.25 3.84 21.05
N LYS A 57 -1.40 4.47 20.78
CA LYS A 57 -2.70 3.99 21.30
C LYS A 57 -3.14 2.75 20.53
N VAL A 58 -2.86 2.73 19.23
CA VAL A 58 -3.30 1.68 18.33
C VAL A 58 -2.17 0.71 18.01
N TYR A 59 -0.95 1.18 17.70
CA TYR A 59 0.21 0.34 17.46
C TYR A 59 0.97 0.04 18.75
N LYS A 60 0.99 -1.24 19.17
CA LYS A 60 1.63 -1.65 20.44
C LYS A 60 2.93 -2.41 20.24
N ARG A 61 3.06 -3.14 19.14
CA ARG A 61 4.18 -4.07 18.92
C ARG A 61 4.37 -4.38 17.44
N PRO A 62 5.59 -4.76 17.01
CA PRO A 62 5.87 -5.17 15.63
C PRO A 62 4.93 -6.25 15.10
N SER A 63 4.51 -7.18 15.95
CA SER A 63 3.55 -8.23 15.60
C SER A 63 2.20 -7.71 15.11
N ASP A 64 1.83 -6.47 15.44
CA ASP A 64 0.58 -5.89 14.96
C ASP A 64 0.62 -5.59 13.44
N LEU A 65 1.80 -5.51 12.82
CA LEU A 65 1.95 -5.36 11.37
C LEU A 65 1.37 -6.55 10.60
N ALA A 66 1.22 -7.73 11.22
CA ALA A 66 0.58 -8.87 10.57
C ALA A 66 -0.88 -8.58 10.15
N TYR A 67 -1.60 -7.70 10.86
CA TYR A 67 -2.96 -7.33 10.44
C TYR A 67 -2.98 -6.50 9.16
N ILE A 68 -1.86 -5.85 8.82
CA ILE A 68 -1.72 -5.14 7.55
C ILE A 68 -1.59 -6.14 6.41
N MET A 69 -0.74 -7.16 6.59
CA MET A 69 -0.65 -8.26 5.63
C MET A 69 -2.01 -8.92 5.40
N ILE A 70 -2.75 -9.25 6.47
CA ILE A 70 -4.09 -9.86 6.37
C ILE A 70 -5.02 -8.96 5.56
N GLY A 71 -5.10 -7.67 5.89
CA GLY A 71 -6.01 -6.77 5.18
C GLY A 71 -5.60 -6.45 3.74
N VAL A 72 -4.30 -6.42 3.42
CA VAL A 72 -3.84 -6.37 2.03
C VAL A 72 -4.27 -7.63 1.28
N ASN A 73 -4.05 -8.81 1.86
CA ASN A 73 -4.39 -10.08 1.27
C ASN A 73 -5.90 -10.32 1.13
N ASP A 74 -6.71 -9.68 1.96
CA ASP A 74 -8.18 -9.63 1.82
C ASP A 74 -8.64 -8.76 0.64
N GLY A 75 -7.72 -8.00 0.01
CA GLY A 75 -8.02 -7.02 -1.03
C GLY A 75 -8.59 -5.71 -0.50
N ALA A 76 -8.45 -5.41 0.79
CA ALA A 76 -9.00 -4.19 1.38
C ALA A 76 -8.18 -2.92 1.06
N ILE A 77 -7.07 -3.04 0.33
CA ILE A 77 -6.24 -1.93 -0.14
C ILE A 77 -5.94 -2.11 -1.63
N ASN A 78 -6.31 -1.11 -2.42
CA ASN A 78 -6.14 -1.14 -3.87
C ASN A 78 -4.72 -0.73 -4.29
N GLY A 79 -4.12 -1.53 -5.17
CA GLY A 79 -2.81 -1.26 -5.78
C GLY A 79 -1.61 -1.71 -4.95
N VAL A 80 -1.83 -2.59 -3.97
CA VAL A 80 -0.75 -3.31 -3.26
C VAL A 80 -0.89 -4.79 -3.60
N ASP A 81 0.22 -5.41 -3.99
CA ASP A 81 0.25 -6.83 -4.34
C ASP A 81 -0.02 -7.72 -3.12
N TYR A 82 -0.54 -8.92 -3.39
CA TYR A 82 -0.74 -9.96 -2.39
C TYR A 82 0.61 -10.51 -1.88
N TYR A 83 0.71 -10.75 -0.57
CA TYR A 83 1.86 -11.41 0.04
C TYR A 83 1.60 -12.91 0.24
N LEU A 84 2.28 -13.77 -0.52
CA LEU A 84 2.08 -15.22 -0.48
C LEU A 84 2.48 -15.83 0.87
N THR A 85 3.54 -15.32 1.46
CA THR A 85 4.10 -15.83 2.70
C THR A 85 4.42 -14.71 3.69
N PRO A 86 4.54 -15.04 4.99
CA PRO A 86 5.07 -14.10 5.98
C PRO A 86 6.45 -13.54 5.62
N ASP A 87 7.29 -14.34 4.95
CA ASP A 87 8.64 -13.93 4.57
C ASP A 87 8.58 -12.85 3.49
N ASP A 88 7.69 -13.00 2.49
CA ASP A 88 7.46 -11.97 1.45
C ASP A 88 7.06 -10.64 2.07
N PHE A 89 6.16 -10.68 3.05
CA PHE A 89 5.73 -9.47 3.75
C PHE A 89 6.86 -8.84 4.56
N THR A 90 7.65 -9.62 5.30
CA THR A 90 8.79 -9.07 6.06
C THR A 90 9.91 -8.55 5.17
N GLY A 91 10.17 -9.22 4.04
CA GLY A 91 11.14 -8.79 3.03
C GLY A 91 10.71 -7.46 2.42
N TYR A 92 9.42 -7.34 2.07
CA TYR A 92 8.86 -6.08 1.58
C TYR A 92 8.95 -4.95 2.61
N LEU A 93 8.57 -5.21 3.87
CA LEU A 93 8.71 -4.21 4.94
C LEU A 93 10.15 -3.70 5.08
N LEU A 94 11.13 -4.59 4.95
CA LEU A 94 12.55 -4.22 4.97
C LEU A 94 12.93 -3.38 3.75
N GLN A 95 12.49 -3.77 2.55
CA GLN A 95 12.72 -3.04 1.30
C GLN A 95 12.21 -1.60 1.38
N VAL A 96 11.04 -1.37 1.99
CA VAL A 96 10.47 -0.02 2.15
C VAL A 96 11.00 0.72 3.41
N GLY A 97 12.01 0.16 4.08
CA GLY A 97 12.75 0.80 5.16
C GLY A 97 12.14 0.69 6.55
N ILE A 98 11.32 -0.35 6.81
CA ILE A 98 10.76 -0.64 8.14
C ILE A 98 11.63 -1.69 8.84
N ASN A 99 12.38 -1.25 9.85
CA ASN A 99 13.33 -2.11 10.56
C ASN A 99 12.73 -2.90 11.74
N GLN A 100 11.59 -2.45 12.27
CA GLN A 100 10.91 -3.11 13.39
C GLN A 100 9.95 -4.18 12.87
N LEU A 101 10.52 -5.34 12.54
CA LEU A 101 9.80 -6.43 11.88
C LEU A 101 9.16 -7.41 12.89
N PRO A 102 7.96 -7.92 12.59
CA PRO A 102 7.42 -9.08 13.30
C PRO A 102 8.25 -10.33 13.00
N LYS A 103 8.29 -11.28 13.95
CA LYS A 103 8.83 -12.62 13.67
C LYS A 103 7.89 -13.37 12.72
N ARG A 104 8.45 -14.14 11.79
CA ARG A 104 7.71 -15.01 10.84
C ARG A 104 6.62 -15.84 11.52
N SER A 105 6.97 -16.56 12.58
CA SER A 105 6.02 -17.40 13.34
C SER A 105 4.86 -16.60 13.94
N THR A 106 5.10 -15.33 14.30
CA THR A 106 4.07 -14.46 14.87
C THR A 106 3.09 -13.97 13.81
N ILE A 107 3.56 -13.70 12.58
CA ILE A 107 2.67 -13.40 11.46
C ILE A 107 1.82 -14.63 11.16
N TYR A 108 2.45 -15.80 11.00
CA TYR A 108 1.76 -17.04 10.68
C TYR A 108 0.62 -17.34 11.67
N ASN A 109 0.91 -17.27 12.98
CA ASN A 109 -0.10 -17.46 14.00
C ASN A 109 -1.24 -16.44 13.89
N LYS A 110 -0.93 -15.15 13.69
CA LYS A 110 -1.96 -14.11 13.57
C LYS A 110 -2.85 -14.25 12.34
N VAL A 111 -2.28 -14.68 11.21
CA VAL A 111 -3.02 -14.99 9.99
C VAL A 111 -3.99 -16.14 10.26
N ASN A 112 -3.51 -17.24 10.85
CA ASN A 112 -4.38 -18.38 11.18
C ASN A 112 -5.42 -18.08 12.26
N ASP A 113 -5.11 -17.17 13.19
CA ASP A 113 -6.01 -16.80 14.29
C ASP A 113 -7.08 -15.77 13.88
N THR A 114 -7.01 -15.22 12.67
CA THR A 114 -7.94 -14.20 12.18
C THR A 114 -8.78 -14.79 11.05
N VAL A 115 -10.10 -14.70 11.17
CA VAL A 115 -11.05 -15.34 10.25
C VAL A 115 -12.03 -14.31 9.71
N GLY A 116 -12.46 -14.49 8.45
CA GLY A 116 -13.33 -13.57 7.73
C GLY A 116 -12.54 -12.50 7.00
N LYS A 117 -13.25 -11.59 6.32
CA LYS A 117 -12.65 -10.47 5.60
C LYS A 117 -12.82 -9.17 6.38
N PHE A 118 -11.90 -8.22 6.22
CA PHE A 118 -12.08 -6.88 6.78
C PHE A 118 -13.34 -6.21 6.17
N PRO A 119 -14.21 -5.53 6.95
CA PRO A 119 -14.10 -5.17 8.37
C PRO A 119 -14.65 -6.22 9.37
N ASP A 120 -15.15 -7.34 8.88
CA ASP A 120 -15.86 -8.37 9.65
C ASP A 120 -14.95 -9.41 10.31
N TRP A 121 -13.65 -9.11 10.45
CA TRP A 121 -12.70 -10.01 11.12
C TRP A 121 -13.22 -10.49 12.48
N SER A 122 -13.05 -11.78 12.68
CA SER A 122 -13.20 -12.48 13.94
C SER A 122 -11.86 -13.10 14.34
N PHE A 123 -11.70 -13.44 15.61
CA PHE A 123 -10.46 -13.96 16.15
C PHE A 123 -10.76 -15.29 16.85
N VAL A 124 -10.00 -16.33 16.52
CA VAL A 124 -10.23 -17.71 16.98
C VAL A 124 -10.14 -17.81 18.49
N HIS A 125 -9.16 -17.15 19.08
CA HIS A 125 -9.02 -17.09 20.54
C HIS A 125 -9.94 -16.04 21.16
N ASP A 126 -10.31 -16.26 22.42
CA ASP A 126 -11.15 -15.33 23.17
C ASP A 126 -10.40 -14.05 23.54
N VAL A 127 -10.25 -13.19 22.54
CA VAL A 127 -9.59 -11.89 22.65
C VAL A 127 -10.57 -10.91 23.29
N LYS A 128 -10.11 -10.20 24.33
CA LYS A 128 -10.90 -9.15 24.99
C LYS A 128 -11.52 -8.18 23.96
N PRO A 129 -12.79 -7.76 24.11
CA PRO A 129 -13.45 -6.90 23.12
C PRO A 129 -12.67 -5.64 22.74
N LYS A 130 -12.06 -4.96 23.73
CA LYS A 130 -11.20 -3.79 23.51
C LYS A 130 -10.01 -4.07 22.57
N GLU A 131 -9.43 -5.26 22.67
CA GLU A 131 -8.29 -5.66 21.85
C GLU A 131 -8.74 -6.06 20.44
N LYS A 132 -9.93 -6.67 20.28
CA LYS A 132 -10.54 -6.91 18.95
C LYS A 132 -10.75 -5.58 18.21
N ILE A 133 -11.34 -4.59 18.89
CA ILE A 133 -11.56 -3.25 18.34
C ILE A 133 -10.23 -2.57 17.98
N ARG A 134 -9.21 -2.64 18.86
CA ARG A 134 -7.89 -2.06 18.59
C ARG A 134 -7.26 -2.63 17.31
N ARG A 135 -7.33 -3.94 17.11
CA ARG A 135 -6.74 -4.60 15.93
C ARG A 135 -7.42 -4.18 14.63
N LYS A 136 -8.75 -4.08 14.63
CA LYS A 136 -9.50 -3.52 13.48
C LYS A 136 -9.14 -2.05 13.25
N ASN A 137 -9.08 -1.25 14.32
CA ASN A 137 -8.68 0.15 14.24
C ASN A 137 -7.25 0.33 13.74
N LEU A 138 -6.34 -0.62 14.02
CA LEU A 138 -4.98 -0.60 13.51
C LEU A 138 -4.95 -0.65 11.99
N PHE A 139 -5.68 -1.61 11.41
CA PHE A 139 -5.79 -1.69 9.96
C PHE A 139 -6.50 -0.47 9.39
N LEU A 140 -7.60 -0.02 10.01
CA LEU A 140 -8.33 1.17 9.56
C LEU A 140 -7.47 2.45 9.56
N ARG A 141 -6.63 2.63 10.58
CA ARG A 141 -5.67 3.75 10.66
C ARG A 141 -4.63 3.65 9.55
N PHE A 142 -4.07 2.47 9.33
CA PHE A 142 -3.14 2.22 8.23
C PHE A 142 -3.78 2.53 6.87
N SER A 143 -4.93 1.94 6.56
CA SER A 143 -5.62 2.13 5.27
C SER A 143 -5.99 3.59 5.04
N SER A 144 -6.40 4.31 6.08
CA SER A 144 -6.67 5.75 6.01
C SER A 144 -5.39 6.55 5.71
N ALA A 145 -4.28 6.26 6.40
CA ALA A 145 -3.00 6.92 6.16
C ALA A 145 -2.47 6.63 4.74
N PHE A 146 -2.52 5.38 4.31
CA PHE A 146 -2.13 4.97 2.97
C PHE A 146 -2.96 5.67 1.89
N GLY A 147 -4.29 5.70 2.06
CA GLY A 147 -5.18 6.39 1.13
C GLY A 147 -4.94 7.90 1.05
N ARG A 148 -4.59 8.55 2.17
CA ARG A 148 -4.21 9.98 2.18
C ARG A 148 -2.87 10.21 1.47
N ALA A 149 -1.85 9.42 1.79
CA ALA A 149 -0.53 9.51 1.15
C ALA A 149 -0.65 9.32 -0.36
N LYS A 150 -1.40 8.29 -0.79
CA LYS A 150 -1.66 8.01 -2.20
C LYS A 150 -2.31 9.20 -2.92
N ARG A 151 -3.38 9.79 -2.34
CA ARG A 151 -4.02 10.99 -2.91
C ARG A 151 -3.06 12.16 -3.03
N GLN A 152 -2.34 12.49 -1.96
CA GLN A 152 -1.39 13.62 -1.98
C GLN A 152 -0.30 13.47 -3.05
N LYS A 153 0.19 12.24 -3.28
CA LYS A 153 1.20 11.99 -4.31
C LYS A 153 0.62 12.03 -5.71
N LEU A 154 -0.59 11.50 -5.92
CA LEU A 154 -1.30 11.57 -7.20
C LEU A 154 -1.71 13.01 -7.56
N ASP A 155 -2.22 13.78 -6.60
CA ASP A 155 -2.62 15.18 -6.80
C ASP A 155 -1.39 16.06 -7.07
N GLY A 156 -0.26 15.80 -6.39
CA GLY A 156 1.01 16.48 -6.65
C GLY A 156 1.64 16.23 -8.03
N PHE A 157 1.15 15.23 -8.78
CA PHE A 157 1.49 15.00 -10.19
C PHE A 157 0.60 15.78 -11.17
N LEU A 158 -0.60 16.20 -10.76
CA LEU A 158 -1.53 16.96 -11.59
C LEU A 158 -1.34 18.48 -11.47
N ASP A 159 -0.70 18.94 -10.39
CA ASP A 159 -0.44 20.35 -10.11
C ASP A 159 0.92 20.86 -10.65
N LYS A 160 1.60 20.11 -11.53
CA LYS A 160 2.84 20.52 -12.21
C LYS A 160 2.70 20.51 -13.72
#